data_AF-A0A3D4PA61-F1
#
_entry.id   AF-A0A3D4PA61-F1
#
_cell.length_a   1.000
_cell.length_b   1.000
_cell.length_c   1.000
_cell.angle_alpha   90.00
_cell.angle_beta   90.00
_cell.angle_gamma   90.00
#
_symmetry.space_group_name_H-M   'P 1'
#
loop_
_entity.id
_entity.type
_entity.pdbx_description
1 polymer ?
#
loop_
_entity_poly.entity_id
_entity_poly.type
_entity_poly.pdbx_seq_one_letter_code
_entity_poly.pdbx_strand_id
1 'polypeptide(L)' 'MKESDSYVPPFQIDKPLEGGCIGEVVDSRNSDFHEGDIVIGHLGWREFWKSTGEGVTKVDPNLVPVQTYLGTLG' A
#
# COMPACT_ATOMS: atom_id res chain seq x y z
N MET A 1 -6.99 -20.81 -12.84
CA MET A 1 -7.15 -19.74 -13.85
C MET A 1 -8.62 -19.32 -13.79
N LYS A 2 -8.94 -18.06 -13.48
CA LYS A 2 -10.34 -17.58 -13.48
C LYS A 2 -10.75 -17.26 -14.92
N GLU A 3 -11.97 -17.63 -15.28
CA GLU A 3 -12.54 -17.49 -16.63
C GLU A 3 -13.17 -16.10 -16.87
N SER A 4 -12.99 -15.16 -15.94
CA SER A 4 -13.49 -13.79 -16.00
C SER A 4 -12.56 -12.87 -16.80
N ASP A 5 -13.12 -11.84 -17.44
CA ASP A 5 -12.36 -10.80 -18.14
C ASP A 5 -11.24 -10.26 -17.25
N SER A 6 -10.00 -10.47 -17.69
CA SER A 6 -8.77 -10.15 -16.96
C SER A 6 -8.41 -8.65 -17.02
N TYR A 7 -9.42 -7.78 -17.12
CA TYR A 7 -9.22 -6.34 -17.27
C TYR A 7 -9.41 -5.63 -15.94
N VAL A 8 -8.37 -4.91 -15.52
CA VAL A 8 -8.49 -3.96 -14.40
C VAL A 8 -9.36 -2.79 -14.89
N PRO A 9 -10.42 -2.41 -14.17
CA PRO A 9 -11.25 -1.28 -14.54
C PRO A 9 -10.39 -0.03 -14.82
N PRO A 10 -10.77 0.82 -15.79
CA PRO A 10 -10.04 2.05 -16.05
C PRO A 10 -10.07 2.98 -14.84
N PHE A 11 -9.00 3.76 -14.65
CA PHE A 11 -8.96 4.79 -13.62
C PHE A 11 -10.11 5.78 -13.80
N GLN A 12 -10.75 6.13 -12.70
CA GLN A 12 -11.84 7.11 -12.68
C GLN A 12 -11.28 8.52 -12.63
N ILE A 13 -11.84 9.41 -13.45
CA ILE A 13 -11.55 10.85 -13.39
C ILE A 13 -11.96 11.37 -12.00
N ASP A 14 -11.17 12.32 -11.48
CA ASP A 14 -11.36 12.93 -10.15
C ASP A 14 -11.30 11.94 -8.97
N LYS A 15 -10.71 10.76 -9.18
CA LYS A 15 -10.36 9.81 -8.13
C LYS A 15 -8.85 9.67 -8.03
N PRO A 16 -8.32 9.45 -6.81
CA PRO A 16 -6.91 9.09 -6.65
C PRO A 16 -6.58 7.83 -7.46
N LEU A 17 -5.39 7.81 -8.06
CA LEU A 17 -4.90 6.65 -8.78
C LEU A 17 -4.69 5.48 -7.82
N GLU A 18 -5.07 4.29 -8.26
CA GLU A 18 -4.85 3.04 -7.53
C GLU A 18 -3.52 2.41 -7.95
N GLY A 19 -2.85 1.73 -7.02
CA GLY A 19 -1.54 1.13 -7.27
C GLY A 19 -0.80 0.82 -5.99
N GLY A 20 0.25 0.00 -6.12
CA GLY A 20 1.16 -0.32 -5.03
C GLY A 20 1.85 0.95 -4.53
N CYS A 21 1.88 1.11 -3.21
CA CYS A 21 2.49 2.25 -2.55
C CYS A 21 3.17 1.83 -1.26
N ILE A 22 4.27 2.53 -0.95
CA ILE A 22 4.92 2.47 0.35
C ILE A 22 4.64 3.78 1.07
N GLY A 23 4.43 3.70 2.38
CA GLY A 23 4.47 4.89 3.21
C GLY A 23 4.81 4.57 4.66
N GLU A 24 4.82 5.61 5.46
CA GLU A 24 5.11 5.57 6.88
C GLU A 24 3.82 5.85 7.65
N VAL A 25 3.60 5.10 8.73
CA VAL A 25 2.48 5.35 9.63
C VAL A 25 2.77 6.64 10.41
N VAL A 26 1.97 7.67 10.17
CA VAL A 26 2.13 8.99 10.84
C VAL A 26 1.22 9.18 12.07
N ASP A 27 0.17 8.36 12.21
CA ASP A 27 -0.75 8.27 13.36
C ASP A 27 -1.44 6.91 13.30
N SER A 28 -1.70 6.27 14.46
CA SER A 28 -2.40 4.98 14.51
C SER A 28 -3.29 4.82 15.73
N ARG A 29 -4.48 4.24 15.48
CA ARG A 29 -5.41 3.73 16.49
C ARG A 29 -5.57 2.21 16.42
N ASN A 30 -4.71 1.53 15.65
CA ASN A 30 -4.71 0.09 15.50
C ASN A 30 -3.52 -0.48 16.30
N SER A 31 -3.76 -1.46 17.18
CA SER A 31 -2.71 -2.07 18.01
C SER A 31 -1.59 -2.74 17.21
N ASP A 32 -1.87 -3.11 15.98
CA ASP A 32 -0.94 -3.84 15.13
C ASP A 32 0.01 -2.89 14.38
N PHE A 33 -0.27 -1.58 14.33
CA PHE A 33 0.53 -0.59 13.60
C PHE A 33 0.86 0.61 14.48
N HIS A 34 2.11 1.05 14.47
CA HIS A 34 2.62 2.14 15.31
C HIS A 34 3.21 3.24 14.44
N GLU A 35 3.25 4.46 14.97
CA GLU A 35 3.92 5.58 14.31
C GLU A 35 5.38 5.23 13.96
N GLY A 36 5.80 5.57 12.74
CA GLY A 36 7.12 5.25 12.18
C GLY A 36 7.22 3.88 11.51
N ASP A 37 6.21 3.01 11.63
CA ASP A 37 6.18 1.75 10.87
C ASP A 37 6.14 2.04 9.36
N ILE A 38 7.03 1.41 8.61
CA ILE A 38 6.98 1.45 7.14
C ILE A 38 6.06 0.34 6.66
N VAL A 39 5.14 0.69 5.76
CA VAL A 39 4.12 -0.22 5.27
C VAL A 39 4.03 -0.20 3.75
N ILE A 40 3.64 -1.33 3.19
CA ILE A 40 3.24 -1.48 1.79
C ILE A 40 1.74 -1.79 1.69
N GLY A 41 1.08 -1.24 0.69
CA GLY A 41 -0.32 -1.54 0.39
C GLY A 41 -0.74 -1.09 -1.01
N HIS A 42 -2.00 -1.34 -1.36
CA HIS A 42 -2.62 -0.90 -2.62
C HIS A 42 -3.55 0.31 -2.39
N LEU A 43 -3.06 1.30 -1.65
CA LEU A 43 -3.88 2.44 -1.19
C LEU A 43 -3.73 3.68 -2.08
N GLY A 44 -3.09 3.50 -3.24
CA GLY A 44 -3.04 4.47 -4.32
C GLY A 44 -2.08 5.63 -4.06
N TRP A 45 -1.86 6.44 -5.10
CA TRP A 45 -0.82 7.45 -5.11
C TRP A 45 -1.34 8.79 -4.61
N ARG A 46 -0.99 9.13 -3.38
CA ARG A 46 -1.38 10.36 -2.66
C ARG A 46 -0.46 10.59 -1.47
N GLU A 47 -0.50 11.79 -0.89
CA GLU A 47 0.34 12.14 0.27
C GLU A 47 -0.12 11.45 1.56
N PHE A 48 -1.43 11.32 1.77
CA PHE A 48 -2.01 10.71 2.96
C PHE A 48 -3.24 9.86 2.63
N TRP A 49 -3.41 8.76 3.36
CA TRP A 49 -4.61 7.94 3.33
C TRP A 49 -4.96 7.46 4.73
N LYS A 50 -6.20 7.01 4.92
CA LYS A 50 -6.64 6.31 6.13
C LYS A 50 -6.83 4.84 5.79
N SER A 51 -6.34 3.96 6.66
CA SER A 51 -6.51 2.52 6.55
C SER A 51 -7.05 1.95 7.85
N THR A 52 -7.81 0.86 7.76
CA THR A 52 -8.19 0.04 8.91
C THR A 52 -7.07 -0.94 9.30
N GLY A 53 -6.03 -1.06 8.48
CA GLY A 53 -4.98 -2.08 8.57
C GLY A 53 -5.18 -3.23 7.58
N GLU A 54 -6.36 -3.35 6.97
CA GLU A 54 -6.64 -4.37 5.96
C GLU A 54 -5.91 -4.06 4.65
N GLY A 55 -5.27 -5.07 4.06
CA GLY A 55 -4.51 -4.92 2.81
C GLY A 55 -3.23 -4.09 2.94
N VAL A 56 -2.75 -3.89 4.18
CA VAL A 56 -1.51 -3.20 4.51
C VAL A 56 -0.59 -4.15 5.27
N THR A 57 0.68 -4.19 4.87
CA THR A 57 1.69 -5.06 5.48
C THR A 57 2.88 -4.23 5.91
N LYS A 58 3.41 -4.47 7.11
CA LYS A 58 4.68 -3.85 7.54
C LYS A 58 5.84 -4.40 6.76
N VAL A 59 6.79 -3.53 6.43
CA VAL A 59 8.06 -3.90 5.79
C VAL A 59 9.21 -3.41 6.64
N ASP A 60 10.32 -4.14 6.61
CA ASP A 60 11.53 -3.76 7.37
C ASP A 60 12.47 -2.97 6.46
N PRO A 61 12.65 -1.65 6.70
CA PRO A 61 13.54 -0.82 5.89
C PRO A 61 15.02 -1.18 6.04
N ASN A 62 15.40 -1.99 7.03
CA ASN A 62 16.79 -2.37 7.28
C ASN A 62 17.24 -3.62 6.51
N LEU A 63 16.29 -4.44 6.02
CA LEU A 63 16.62 -5.65 5.26
C LEU A 63 17.04 -5.31 3.83
N VAL A 64 16.31 -4.39 3.20
CA VAL A 64 16.49 -3.96 1.80
C VAL A 64 15.99 -2.52 1.65
N PRO A 65 16.41 -1.81 0.60
CA PRO A 65 15.80 -0.52 0.26
C PRO A 65 14.28 -0.67 0.11
N VAL A 66 13.51 0.23 0.72
CA VAL A 66 12.05 0.10 0.79
C VAL A 66 11.42 -0.05 -0.59
N GLN A 67 11.91 0.66 -1.60
CA GLN A 67 11.40 0.58 -2.98
C GLN A 67 11.48 -0.84 -3.58
N THR A 68 12.33 -1.73 -3.06
CA THR A 68 12.42 -3.12 -3.52
C THR A 68 11.12 -3.89 -3.27
N TYR A 69 10.35 -3.50 -2.24
CA TYR A 69 9.03 -4.06 -1.96
C TYR A 69 7.98 -3.69 -3.02
N LEU A 70 8.20 -2.68 -3.87
CA LEU A 70 7.31 -2.41 -5.01
C LEU A 70 7.62 -3.27 -6.24
N GLY A 71 8.67 -4.11 -6.17
CA GLY A 71 9.15 -4.92 -7.27
C GLY A 71 9.20 -6.40 -6.93
N THR A 72 10.39 -6.93 -6.68
CA THR A 72 10.60 -8.38 -6.53
C THR A 72 10.18 -8.94 -5.18
N LEU A 73 9.96 -8.08 -4.18
CA LEU A 73 9.60 -8.49 -2.81
C LEU A 73 8.16 -8.13 -2.43
N GLY A 74 7.34 -7.63 -3.37
CA GLY A 74 5.91 -7.36 -3.19
C GLY A 74 5.08 -7.83 -4.36
#